data_AF-A0A2G8HW93-F1
#
_entry.id   AF-A0A2G8HW93-F1
#
_cell.length_a   1.000
_cell.length_b   1.000
_cell.length_c   1.000
_cell.angle_alpha   90.00
_cell.angle_beta   90.00
_cell.angle_gamma   90.00
#
_symmetry.space_group_name_H-M   'P 1'
#
loop_
_entity.id
_entity.type
_entity.pdbx_description
1 polymer ?
#
loop_
_entity_poly.entity_id
_entity_poly.type
_entity_poly.pdbx_seq_one_letter_code
_entity_poly.pdbx_strand_id
1 'polypeptide(L)'
;MVQTIELKVLKLEHFDNDLPLPKYETAGAAGADLRASMPGKENMTISPGKRVLVPTGLSYEIPEGYEVQVRPRSGMSLKTNLLIVNSPGTIDCDYRGEIKIIIGNFGDEDAVIEHGDRIAQMVIAPVTQATLVETEILSETDRGHGGFGSTGKK
;
A
#
# COMPACT_ATOMS: atom_id res chain seq x y z
N MET A 1 0.13 -1.54 24.87
CA MET A 1 0.38 -0.20 24.29
C MET A 1 0.86 -0.40 22.87
N VAL A 2 0.34 0.35 21.91
CA VAL A 2 0.85 0.32 20.52
C VAL A 2 2.19 1.07 20.52
N GLN A 3 3.22 0.48 19.94
CA GLN A 3 4.51 1.15 19.75
C GLN A 3 4.29 2.31 18.75
N THR A 4 4.69 3.52 19.13
CA THR A 4 4.68 4.68 18.23
C THR A 4 6.10 4.94 17.75
N ILE A 5 6.25 5.20 16.46
CA ILE A 5 7.49 5.68 15.86
C ILE A 5 7.25 7.05 15.22
N GLU A 6 8.28 7.88 15.14
CA GLU A 6 8.23 9.10 14.37
C GLU A 6 8.44 8.77 12.88
N LEU A 7 7.53 9.24 12.03
CA LEU A 7 7.61 9.10 10.58
C LEU A 7 7.54 10.50 9.98
N LYS A 8 8.67 11.00 9.45
CA LYS A 8 8.68 12.33 8.85
C LYS A 8 8.02 12.27 7.48
N VAL A 9 7.24 13.30 7.17
CA VAL A 9 6.51 13.42 5.91
C VAL A 9 6.82 14.77 5.28
N LEU A 10 7.14 14.73 3.99
CA LEU A 10 7.30 15.91 3.13
C LEU A 10 6.07 16.02 2.24
N LYS A 11 5.39 17.16 2.30
CA LYS A 11 4.38 17.56 1.31
C LYS A 11 5.11 18.08 0.07
N LEU A 12 4.87 17.45 -1.08
CA LEU A 12 5.44 17.88 -2.36
C LEU A 12 4.70 19.12 -2.89
N GLU A 13 5.28 19.77 -3.91
CA GLU A 13 4.75 21.00 -4.50
C GLU A 13 3.29 20.88 -4.94
N HIS A 14 2.89 19.73 -5.49
CA HIS A 14 1.53 19.46 -5.94
C HIS A 14 0.60 18.88 -4.86
N PHE A 15 1.04 18.79 -3.59
CA PHE A 15 0.16 18.35 -2.51
C PHE A 15 -0.92 19.39 -2.26
N ASP A 16 -2.18 18.98 -2.32
CA ASP A 16 -3.29 19.86 -1.96
C ASP A 16 -3.31 20.09 -0.44
N ASN A 17 -2.99 21.31 -0.01
CA ASN A 17 -2.94 21.66 1.41
C ASN A 17 -4.31 21.70 2.11
N ASP A 18 -5.41 21.63 1.35
CA ASP A 18 -6.76 21.43 1.90
C ASP A 18 -6.98 19.98 2.35
N LEU A 19 -6.18 19.03 1.86
CA LEU A 19 -6.25 17.64 2.29
C LEU A 19 -5.50 17.42 3.62
N PRO A 20 -6.08 16.65 4.57
CA PRO A 20 -5.37 16.30 5.78
C PRO A 20 -4.23 15.31 5.46
N LEU A 21 -3.15 15.38 6.25
CA LEU A 21 -2.18 14.29 6.27
C LEU A 21 -2.87 12.96 6.69
N PRO A 22 -2.33 11.81 6.26
CA PRO A 22 -2.86 10.51 6.68
C PRO A 22 -2.94 10.40 8.20
N LYS A 23 -4.08 9.93 8.69
CA LYS A 23 -4.34 9.72 10.11
C LYS A 23 -4.92 8.34 10.37
N TYR A 24 -4.66 7.84 11.56
CA TYR A 24 -5.32 6.64 12.08
C TYR A 24 -6.73 7.01 12.53
N GLU A 25 -7.75 6.46 11.88
CA GLU A 25 -9.16 6.86 12.11
C GLU A 25 -9.71 6.40 13.47
N THR A 26 -9.08 5.40 14.10
CA THR A 26 -9.42 4.94 15.46
C THR A 26 -8.15 4.61 16.24
N ALA A 27 -8.25 4.56 17.56
CA ALA A 27 -7.12 4.26 18.45
C ALA A 27 -6.48 2.88 18.21
N GLY A 28 -7.22 1.93 17.61
CA GLY A 28 -6.74 0.59 17.27
C GLY A 28 -6.48 0.37 15.79
N ALA A 29 -6.53 1.42 14.96
CA ALA A 29 -6.31 1.28 13.53
C ALA A 29 -4.84 0.90 13.24
N ALA A 30 -4.65 -0.17 12.46
CA ALA A 30 -3.31 -0.58 12.02
C ALA A 30 -2.74 0.30 10.91
N GLY A 31 -3.61 0.93 10.12
CA GLY A 31 -3.22 1.75 8.98
C GLY A 31 -3.86 3.12 8.96
N ALA A 32 -3.21 4.03 8.23
CA ALA A 32 -3.66 5.38 7.97
C ALA A 32 -4.08 5.52 6.49
N ASP A 33 -5.25 6.12 6.24
CA ASP A 33 -5.80 6.26 4.88
C ASP A 33 -4.94 7.24 4.05
N LEU A 34 -4.52 6.80 2.86
CA LEU A 34 -3.84 7.62 1.85
C LEU A 34 -4.87 8.17 0.86
N ARG A 35 -4.67 9.42 0.44
CA ARG A 35 -5.55 10.12 -0.50
C ARG A 35 -4.89 10.37 -1.84
N ALA A 36 -5.70 10.42 -2.89
CA ALA A 36 -5.27 10.92 -4.19
C ALA A 36 -5.02 12.42 -4.11
N SER A 37 -3.81 12.87 -4.42
CA SER A 37 -3.48 14.29 -4.58
C SER A 37 -3.00 14.53 -6.01
N MET A 38 -3.96 14.64 -6.91
CA MET A 38 -3.71 14.88 -8.34
C MET A 38 -3.25 16.33 -8.57
N PRO A 39 -2.16 16.57 -9.32
CA PRO A 39 -1.81 17.91 -9.80
C PRO A 39 -3.01 18.58 -10.49
N GLY A 40 -3.26 19.86 -10.21
CA GLY A 40 -4.40 20.58 -10.80
C GLY A 40 -5.79 20.13 -10.33
N LYS A 41 -5.89 19.21 -9.36
CA LYS A 41 -7.15 18.65 -8.82
C LYS A 41 -8.04 17.97 -9.88
N GLU A 42 -7.43 17.44 -10.94
CA GLU A 42 -8.14 16.68 -11.98
C GLU A 42 -8.45 15.24 -11.55
N ASN A 43 -9.49 14.64 -12.13
CA ASN A 43 -9.86 13.25 -11.90
C ASN A 43 -9.09 12.31 -12.85
N MET A 44 -8.87 11.07 -12.44
CA MET A 44 -8.29 10.04 -13.30
C MET A 44 -9.32 8.96 -13.66
N THR A 45 -9.50 8.71 -14.96
CA THR A 45 -10.28 7.58 -15.45
C THR A 45 -9.38 6.37 -15.71
N ILE A 46 -9.84 5.19 -15.31
CA ILE A 46 -9.18 3.91 -15.52
C ILE A 46 -10.12 3.01 -16.32
N SER A 47 -9.78 2.79 -17.58
CA SER A 47 -10.54 1.86 -18.42
C SER A 47 -10.39 0.40 -17.98
N PRO A 48 -11.36 -0.47 -18.32
CA PRO A 48 -11.30 -1.91 -18.06
C PRO A 48 -9.96 -2.54 -18.45
N GLY A 49 -9.36 -3.31 -17.54
CA GLY A 49 -8.08 -3.99 -17.74
C GLY A 49 -6.86 -3.07 -17.79
N LYS A 50 -7.03 -1.76 -17.55
CA LYS A 50 -5.91 -0.80 -17.46
C LYS A 50 -5.52 -0.55 -16.01
N ARG A 51 -4.37 0.10 -15.85
CA ARG A 51 -3.85 0.58 -14.58
C ARG A 51 -3.30 2.00 -14.73
N VAL A 52 -3.38 2.77 -13.66
CA VAL A 52 -2.82 4.11 -13.55
C VAL A 52 -1.95 4.21 -12.31
N LEU A 53 -1.10 5.24 -12.29
CA LEU A 53 -0.24 5.56 -11.17
C LEU A 53 -0.77 6.81 -10.48
N VAL A 54 -1.41 6.64 -9.33
CA VAL A 54 -2.10 7.72 -8.62
C VAL A 54 -1.16 8.43 -7.63
N PRO A 55 -0.87 9.73 -7.79
CA PRO A 55 -0.07 10.51 -6.85
C PRO A 55 -0.76 10.71 -5.50
N THR A 56 0.04 10.78 -4.44
CA THR A 56 -0.43 11.15 -3.08
C THR A 56 0.05 12.53 -2.65
N GLY A 57 1.03 13.10 -3.37
CA GLY A 57 1.70 14.34 -3.00
C GLY A 57 2.59 14.22 -1.76
N LEU A 58 2.86 13.00 -1.28
CA LEU A 58 3.58 12.75 -0.03
C LEU A 58 4.84 11.92 -0.28
N SER A 59 5.92 12.36 0.35
CA SER A 59 7.16 11.59 0.50
C SER A 59 7.45 11.39 1.99
N TYR A 60 8.16 10.32 2.32
CA TYR A 60 8.41 9.92 3.71
C TYR A 60 9.87 9.62 3.96
N GLU A 61 10.32 9.93 5.18
CA GLU A 61 11.57 9.43 5.74
C GLU A 61 11.21 8.29 6.71
N ILE A 62 11.23 7.07 6.20
CA ILE A 62 10.92 5.87 6.98
C ILE A 62 12.18 5.47 7.78
N PRO A 63 12.07 5.24 9.11
CA PRO A 63 13.21 4.82 9.91
C PRO A 63 13.80 3.48 9.47
N GLU A 64 15.11 3.31 9.61
CA GLU A 64 15.77 2.02 9.39
C GLU A 64 15.14 0.90 10.25
N GLY A 65 15.05 -0.30 9.69
CA GLY A 65 14.39 -1.45 10.32
C GLY A 65 12.87 -1.47 10.15
N TYR A 66 12.29 -0.52 9.41
CA TYR A 66 10.87 -0.49 9.07
C TYR A 66 10.66 -0.36 7.56
N GLU A 67 9.50 -0.83 7.10
CA GLU A 67 8.93 -0.51 5.79
C GLU A 67 7.56 0.15 5.96
N VAL A 68 7.09 0.82 4.90
CA VAL A 68 5.67 1.16 4.75
C VAL A 68 5.03 0.22 3.74
N GLN A 69 3.96 -0.44 4.14
CA GLN A 69 3.13 -1.28 3.28
C GLN A 69 1.89 -0.53 2.83
N VAL A 70 1.73 -0.34 1.52
CA VAL A 70 0.50 0.16 0.92
C VAL A 70 -0.48 -0.99 0.70
N ARG A 71 -1.63 -0.93 1.35
CA ARG A 71 -2.66 -1.97 1.31
C ARG A 71 -4.00 -1.41 0.78
N PRO A 72 -4.84 -2.24 0.15
CA PRO A 72 -6.17 -1.83 -0.28
C PRO A 72 -7.06 -1.57 0.94
N ARG A 73 -8.04 -0.68 0.74
CA ARG A 73 -9.10 -0.44 1.71
C ARG A 73 -10.22 -1.44 1.44
N SER A 74 -10.66 -2.17 2.46
CA SER A 74 -11.69 -3.23 2.30
C SER A 74 -12.97 -2.71 1.64
N GLY A 75 -13.40 -1.50 2.00
CA GLY A 75 -14.56 -0.86 1.39
C GLY A 75 -14.40 -0.54 -0.09
N MET A 76 -13.19 -0.17 -0.54
CA MET A 76 -12.90 0.06 -1.95
C MET A 76 -12.91 -1.27 -2.71
N SER A 77 -12.22 -2.29 -2.19
CA SER A 77 -12.15 -3.62 -2.83
C SER A 77 -13.49 -4.34 -2.91
N LEU A 78 -14.42 -4.08 -1.98
CA LEU A 78 -15.75 -4.70 -2.01
C LEU A 78 -16.75 -3.94 -2.90
N LYS A 79 -16.68 -2.61 -2.93
CA LYS A 79 -17.68 -1.76 -3.59
C LYS A 79 -17.32 -1.38 -5.02
N THR A 80 -16.07 -1.61 -5.43
CA THR A 80 -15.55 -1.25 -6.75
C THR A 80 -14.76 -2.41 -7.32
N ASN A 81 -14.50 -2.37 -8.62
CA ASN A 81 -13.58 -3.31 -9.27
C ASN A 81 -12.12 -2.81 -9.26
N LEU A 82 -11.79 -1.86 -8.39
CA LEU A 82 -10.44 -1.29 -8.28
C LEU A 82 -9.56 -2.13 -7.35
N LEU A 83 -8.34 -2.40 -7.82
CA LEU A 83 -7.34 -3.18 -7.11
C LEU A 83 -6.04 -2.39 -7.03
N ILE A 84 -5.35 -2.49 -5.89
CA ILE A 84 -3.94 -2.09 -5.81
C ILE A 84 -3.12 -3.25 -6.37
N VAL A 85 -2.56 -3.04 -7.56
CA VAL A 85 -2.00 -4.12 -8.41
C VAL A 85 -0.83 -4.83 -7.73
N ASN A 86 0.00 -4.09 -7.00
CA ASN A 86 1.18 -4.58 -6.31
C ASN A 86 0.95 -4.81 -4.81
N SER A 87 -0.30 -5.00 -4.37
CA SER A 87 -0.61 -5.10 -2.93
C SER A 87 -0.05 -6.39 -2.27
N PRO A 88 0.53 -6.30 -1.06
CA PRO A 88 0.93 -5.06 -0.39
C PRO A 88 2.13 -4.43 -1.11
N GLY A 89 2.05 -3.13 -1.40
CA GLY A 89 3.16 -2.40 -2.00
C GLY A 89 4.21 -2.06 -0.95
N THR A 90 5.46 -2.48 -1.14
CA THR A 90 6.57 -2.15 -0.25
C THR A 90 7.17 -0.79 -0.58
N ILE A 91 7.36 0.04 0.45
CA ILE A 91 8.12 1.28 0.40
C ILE A 91 9.31 1.15 1.34
N ASP A 92 10.50 1.18 0.76
CA ASP A 92 11.77 0.97 1.47
C ASP A 92 12.19 2.17 2.33
N CYS A 93 12.98 1.91 3.37
CA CYS A 93 13.41 2.92 4.33
C CYS A 93 14.31 4.02 3.73
N ASP A 94 14.99 3.74 2.62
CA ASP A 94 15.87 4.65 1.89
C ASP A 94 15.18 5.37 0.72
N TYR A 95 13.91 5.04 0.43
CA TYR A 95 13.14 5.74 -0.59
C TYR A 95 12.71 7.14 -0.13
N ARG A 96 12.98 8.16 -0.95
CA ARG A 96 12.60 9.57 -0.73
C ARG A 96 11.78 10.17 -1.87
N GLY A 97 11.30 9.32 -2.78
CA GLY A 97 10.38 9.77 -3.82
C GLY A 97 8.96 9.93 -3.29
N GLU A 98 8.06 10.32 -4.17
CA GLU A 98 6.62 10.33 -3.88
C GLU A 98 6.10 8.90 -3.73
N ILE A 99 5.27 8.64 -2.72
CA ILE A 99 4.48 7.41 -2.67
C ILE A 99 3.33 7.56 -3.67
N LYS A 100 3.29 6.68 -4.67
CA LYS A 100 2.21 6.61 -5.65
C LYS A 100 1.54 5.24 -5.60
N ILE A 101 0.24 5.20 -5.88
CA ILE A 101 -0.56 3.97 -5.79
C ILE A 101 -0.83 3.44 -7.20
N ILE A 102 -0.43 2.19 -7.46
CA ILE A 102 -0.73 1.53 -8.73
C ILE A 102 -2.13 0.92 -8.63
N ILE A 103 -3.12 1.58 -9.24
CA ILE A 103 -4.50 1.13 -9.21
C ILE A 103 -4.89 0.60 -10.58
N GLY A 104 -5.40 -0.64 -10.60
CA GLY A 104 -5.94 -1.30 -11.77
C GLY A 104 -7.45 -1.44 -11.67
N ASN A 105 -8.11 -1.43 -12.83
CA ASN A 105 -9.55 -1.69 -12.95
C ASN A 105 -9.78 -3.11 -13.48
N PHE A 106 -10.36 -3.97 -12.65
CA PHE A 106 -10.72 -5.36 -12.96
C PHE A 106 -12.18 -5.51 -13.41
N GLY A 107 -12.90 -4.39 -13.58
CA GLY A 107 -14.28 -4.37 -14.02
C GLY A 107 -14.41 -4.38 -15.54
N ASP A 108 -15.65 -4.24 -15.98
CA ASP A 108 -16.09 -4.13 -17.38
C ASP A 108 -16.45 -2.71 -17.80
N GLU A 109 -16.53 -1.77 -16.86
CA GLU A 109 -16.81 -0.34 -17.09
C GLU A 109 -15.65 0.56 -16.66
N ASP A 110 -15.58 1.77 -17.22
CA ASP A 110 -14.63 2.80 -16.80
C ASP A 110 -14.83 3.16 -15.31
N ALA A 111 -13.73 3.28 -14.57
CA ALA A 111 -13.74 3.72 -13.17
C ALA A 111 -13.08 5.09 -13.04
N VAL A 112 -13.58 5.93 -12.14
CA VAL A 112 -13.04 7.27 -11.88
C VAL A 112 -12.46 7.33 -10.47
N ILE A 113 -11.27 7.86 -10.35
CA ILE A 113 -10.66 8.27 -9.08
C ILE A 113 -10.72 9.79 -9.00
N GLU A 114 -11.42 10.29 -8.01
CA GLU A 114 -11.54 11.72 -7.78
C GLU A 114 -10.35 12.26 -6.97
N HIS A 115 -10.01 13.53 -7.19
CA HIS A 115 -9.05 14.20 -6.32
C HIS A 115 -9.55 14.18 -4.86
N GLY A 116 -8.67 13.82 -3.92
CA GLY A 116 -8.99 13.72 -2.50
C GLY A 116 -9.58 12.37 -2.07
N ASP A 117 -9.89 11.46 -3.00
CA ASP A 117 -10.40 10.13 -2.67
C ASP A 117 -9.44 9.36 -1.78
N ARG A 118 -9.99 8.57 -0.85
CA ARG A 118 -9.22 7.65 -0.01
C ARG A 118 -9.00 6.35 -0.77
N ILE A 119 -7.84 6.23 -1.39
CA ILE A 119 -7.51 5.21 -2.39
C ILE A 119 -6.74 4.01 -1.84
N ALA A 120 -6.07 4.16 -0.71
CA ALA A 120 -5.27 3.10 -0.08
C ALA A 120 -5.14 3.36 1.42
N GLN A 121 -4.52 2.44 2.14
CA GLN A 121 -4.07 2.67 3.51
C GLN A 121 -2.61 2.23 3.65
N MET A 122 -1.83 2.98 4.41
CA MET A 122 -0.46 2.60 4.74
C MET A 122 -0.39 1.93 6.10
N VAL A 123 0.40 0.86 6.22
CA VAL A 123 0.73 0.18 7.48
C VAL A 123 2.24 0.20 7.63
N ILE A 124 2.72 0.64 8.79
CA ILE A 124 4.15 0.61 9.12
C ILE A 124 4.45 -0.76 9.74
N ALA A 125 5.49 -1.44 9.25
CA ALA A 125 5.87 -2.76 9.75
C ALA A 125 7.39 -2.85 9.98
N PRO A 126 7.84 -3.51 11.06
CA PRO A 126 9.25 -3.85 11.20
C PRO A 126 9.66 -4.88 10.15
N VAL A 127 10.89 -4.78 9.65
CA VAL A 127 11.46 -5.69 8.65
C VAL A 127 12.74 -6.34 9.15
N THR A 128 13.04 -7.52 8.61
CA THR A 128 14.30 -8.24 8.83
C THR A 128 15.01 -8.46 7.50
N GLN A 129 16.32 -8.27 7.49
CA GLN A 129 17.17 -8.61 6.34
C GLN A 129 17.91 -9.91 6.64
N ALA A 130 17.75 -10.90 5.77
CA ALA A 130 18.41 -12.20 5.91
C ALA A 130 19.73 -12.23 5.14
N THR A 131 20.74 -12.90 5.70
CA THR A 131 21.89 -13.37 4.93
C THR A 131 21.53 -14.73 4.33
N LEU A 132 21.58 -14.85 3.01
CA LEU A 132 21.31 -16.12 2.33
C LEU A 132 22.55 -17.03 2.43
N VAL A 133 22.34 -18.27 2.84
CA VAL A 133 23.38 -19.31 2.94
C VAL A 133 22.94 -20.52 2.11
N GLU A 134 23.73 -20.88 1.10
CA GLU A 134 23.46 -22.03 0.23
C GLU A 134 23.72 -23.36 0.97
N THR A 135 22.87 -24.37 0.74
CA THR A 135 22.98 -25.71 1.34
C THR A 135 22.43 -26.77 0.39
N GLU A 136 22.99 -27.98 0.44
CA GLU A 136 22.50 -29.14 -0.32
C GLU A 136 21.26 -29.79 0.33
N ILE A 137 21.03 -29.55 1.63
CA ILE A 137 19.98 -30.22 2.42
C ILE A 137 19.24 -29.21 3.30
N LEU A 138 17.91 -29.34 3.38
CA LEU A 138 17.04 -28.68 4.36
C LEU A 138 16.55 -29.71 5.39
N SER A 139 16.29 -29.27 6.63
CA SER A 139 15.73 -30.13 7.68
C SER A 139 14.29 -30.54 7.36
N GLU A 140 13.89 -31.76 7.76
CA GLU A 140 12.51 -32.23 7.62
C GLU A 140 11.56 -31.49 8.57
N THR A 141 10.31 -31.32 8.14
CA THR A 141 9.21 -30.77 8.96
C THR A 141 7.92 -31.54 8.65
N ASP A 142 6.96 -31.54 9.57
CA ASP A 142 5.64 -32.19 9.37
C ASP A 142 4.91 -31.71 8.11
N ARG A 143 5.12 -30.44 7.72
CA ARG A 143 4.53 -29.87 6.50
C ARG A 143 5.26 -30.32 5.22
N GLY A 144 6.57 -30.56 5.30
CA GLY A 144 7.42 -30.91 4.17
C GLY A 144 7.21 -30.00 2.95
N HIS A 145 6.98 -30.59 1.79
CA HIS A 145 6.73 -29.89 0.52
C HIS A 145 5.26 -29.47 0.28
N GLY A 146 4.38 -29.57 1.29
CA GLY A 146 2.95 -29.23 1.16
C GLY A 146 2.68 -27.73 1.02
N GLY A 147 2.03 -27.31 -0.09
CA GLY A 147 1.59 -25.94 -0.37
C GLY A 147 0.28 -25.89 -1.15
N PHE A 148 -0.20 -24.68 -1.47
CA PHE A 148 -1.37 -24.44 -2.35
C PHE A 148 -2.66 -25.21 -1.97
N GLY A 149 -3.07 -25.12 -0.70
CA GLY A 149 -4.30 -25.79 -0.23
C GLY A 149 -4.10 -27.24 0.18
N SER A 150 -2.85 -27.70 0.40
CA SER A 150 -2.52 -29.06 0.84
C SER A 150 -3.20 -29.51 2.15
N THR A 151 -3.77 -28.59 2.93
CA THR A 151 -4.51 -28.87 4.17
C THR A 151 -6.03 -28.79 4.01
N GLY A 152 -6.55 -28.39 2.83
CA GLY A 152 -7.96 -28.18 2.57
C GLY A 152 -8.54 -29.24 1.65
N LYS A 153 -9.35 -30.16 2.20
CA LYS A 153 -10.34 -30.91 1.42
C LYS A 153 -11.71 -30.26 1.61
N LYS A 154 -12.21 -29.62 0.55
CA LYS A 154 -13.65 -29.41 0.33
C LYS A 154 -13.94 -29.69 -1.13
#